data_AF-A0A376UBA8-F1
#
_entry.id   AF-A0A376UBA8-F1
#
_cell.length_a   1.000
_cell.length_b   1.000
_cell.length_c   1.000
_cell.angle_alpha   90.00
_cell.angle_beta   90.00
_cell.angle_gamma   90.00
#
_symmetry.space_group_name_H-M   'P 1'
#
loop_
_entity.id
_entity.type
_entity.pdbx_description
1 polymer ?
#
loop_
_entity_poly.entity_id
_entity_poly.type
_entity_poly.pdbx_seq_one_letter_code
_entity_poly.pdbx_strand_id
1 'polypeptide(L)'
;MYPAPNYAEAFLGRVTPLELPLLDSLERELRRMTGVTVDREDWHWDQVPDHLKITFRVVDDKNKKLKEGRSLQDLKDALKGKVQETLSAVADDGIEQSGLHIWSFGQLPESYEQKRGNYKVKAWPALVDERDSVAIKLFDNPLEQKQAMWNGLRRLLLLIFPRRSSIYMRSYQTKPSLDCTLTRMAKCWS
;
A
#
# COMPACT_ATOMS: atom_id res chain seq x y z
N MET A 1 47.05 20.52 -8.97
CA MET A 1 46.00 20.33 -7.97
C MET A 1 44.68 20.37 -8.72
N TYR A 2 43.96 19.24 -8.81
CA TYR A 2 42.72 19.20 -9.57
C TYR A 2 41.68 20.10 -8.89
N PRO A 3 40.98 20.99 -9.61
CA PRO A 3 39.97 21.86 -9.03
C PRO A 3 38.73 21.09 -8.54
N ALA A 4 38.34 20.01 -9.22
CA ALA A 4 37.08 19.31 -8.99
C ALA A 4 36.83 18.83 -7.53
N PRO A 5 37.81 18.24 -6.81
CA PRO A 5 37.62 17.85 -5.40
C PRO A 5 37.33 19.02 -4.47
N ASN A 6 38.03 20.15 -4.63
CA ASN A 6 37.81 21.34 -3.81
C ASN A 6 36.41 21.93 -4.04
N TYR A 7 35.91 21.92 -5.29
CA TYR A 7 34.55 22.35 -5.59
C TYR A 7 33.50 21.41 -4.99
N ALA A 8 33.75 20.09 -5.03
CA ALA A 8 32.86 19.10 -4.43
C ALA A 8 32.77 19.25 -2.90
N GLU A 9 33.89 19.45 -2.20
CA GLU A 9 33.91 19.69 -0.75
C GLU A 9 33.18 20.98 -0.37
N ALA A 10 33.43 22.07 -1.10
CA ALA A 10 32.77 23.34 -0.84
C ALA A 10 31.27 23.31 -1.17
N PHE A 11 30.84 22.50 -2.13
CA PHE A 11 29.43 22.20 -2.39
C PHE A 11 28.78 21.45 -1.22
N LEU A 12 29.42 20.37 -0.74
CA LEU A 12 28.92 19.57 0.38
C LEU A 12 28.79 20.37 1.67
N GLY A 13 29.65 21.37 1.90
CA GLY A 13 29.56 22.26 3.07
C GLY A 13 28.44 23.29 3.00
N ARG A 14 27.81 23.50 1.84
CA ARG A 14 26.80 24.56 1.60
C ARG A 14 25.39 24.02 1.37
N VAL A 15 25.27 22.77 0.92
CA VAL A 15 23.98 22.17 0.58
C VAL A 15 23.40 21.37 1.74
N THR A 16 22.13 21.61 2.01
CA THR A 16 21.24 20.81 2.84
C THR A 16 20.75 19.60 2.05
N PRO A 17 21.03 18.37 2.51
CA PRO A 17 20.56 17.17 1.82
C PRO A 17 19.03 17.14 1.69
N LEU A 18 18.52 16.65 0.55
CA LEU A 18 17.10 16.40 0.27
C LEU A 18 16.20 17.66 0.19
N GLU A 19 16.74 18.86 0.26
CA GLU A 19 15.94 20.08 0.10
C GLU A 19 15.53 20.33 -1.36
N LEU A 20 16.44 20.04 -2.30
CA LEU A 20 16.24 20.21 -3.74
C LEU A 20 16.76 18.99 -4.51
N PRO A 21 16.29 18.75 -5.74
CA PRO A 21 16.89 17.78 -6.65
C PRO A 21 18.40 18.04 -6.81
N LEU A 22 19.20 16.97 -6.88
CA LEU A 22 20.66 17.05 -6.86
C LEU A 22 21.22 17.98 -7.94
N LEU A 23 20.74 17.87 -9.19
CA LEU A 23 21.20 18.70 -10.30
C LEU A 23 20.87 20.18 -10.08
N ASP A 24 19.64 20.49 -9.65
CA ASP A 24 19.21 21.86 -9.37
C ASP A 24 20.09 22.49 -8.28
N SER A 25 20.43 21.71 -7.24
CA SER A 25 21.31 22.17 -6.17
C SER A 25 22.75 22.41 -6.68
N LEU A 26 23.26 21.54 -7.55
CA LEU A 26 24.59 21.66 -8.15
C LEU A 26 24.68 22.88 -9.08
N GLU A 27 23.71 23.06 -9.98
CA GLU A 27 23.64 24.20 -10.90
C GLU A 27 23.65 25.53 -10.13
N ARG A 28 22.84 25.63 -9.06
CA ARG A 28 22.74 26.83 -8.23
C ARG A 28 24.05 27.15 -7.51
N GLU A 29 24.66 26.16 -6.86
CA GLU A 29 25.88 26.39 -6.07
C GLU A 29 27.12 26.54 -6.95
N LEU A 30 27.24 25.82 -8.07
CA LEU A 30 28.33 26.01 -9.03
C LEU A 30 28.29 27.40 -9.64
N ARG A 31 27.10 27.92 -9.97
CA ARG A 31 26.93 29.30 -10.44
C ARG A 31 27.35 30.32 -9.40
N ARG A 32 27.03 30.10 -8.12
CA ARG A 32 27.44 30.98 -7.01
C ARG A 32 28.96 30.96 -6.78
N MET A 33 29.60 29.81 -6.98
CA MET A 33 31.02 29.63 -6.70
C MET A 33 31.94 30.05 -7.85
N THR A 34 31.52 29.81 -9.09
CA THR A 34 32.36 30.02 -10.29
C THR A 34 31.86 31.14 -11.19
N GLY A 35 30.61 31.59 -11.02
CA GLY A 35 29.95 32.54 -11.92
C GLY A 35 29.47 31.94 -13.25
N VAL A 36 29.80 30.67 -13.53
CA VAL A 36 29.43 29.98 -14.76
C VAL A 36 28.07 29.31 -14.58
N THR A 37 27.16 29.52 -15.53
CA THR A 37 25.91 28.77 -15.62
C THR A 37 26.20 27.47 -16.35
N VAL A 38 25.85 26.34 -15.73
CA VAL A 38 25.89 25.02 -16.36
C VAL A 38 24.47 24.69 -16.75
N ASP A 39 24.23 24.44 -18.03
CA ASP A 39 22.89 24.14 -18.53
C ASP A 39 22.54 22.66 -18.28
N ARG A 40 21.25 22.31 -18.33
CA ARG A 40 20.79 20.96 -18.00
C ARG A 40 21.34 19.92 -18.98
N GLU A 41 21.55 20.34 -20.22
CA GLU A 41 22.01 19.54 -21.35
C GLU A 41 23.50 19.18 -21.24
N ASP A 42 24.28 19.94 -20.47
CA ASP A 42 25.71 19.70 -20.24
C ASP A 42 25.97 18.53 -19.27
N TRP A 43 24.93 18.05 -18.58
CA TRP A 43 25.02 16.92 -17.64
C TRP A 43 25.00 15.57 -18.37
N HIS A 44 26.18 15.16 -18.84
CA HIS A 44 26.35 13.87 -19.51
C HIS A 44 26.58 12.71 -18.54
N TRP A 45 25.50 12.07 -18.09
CA TRP A 45 25.55 10.89 -17.20
C TRP A 45 26.28 9.69 -17.81
N ASP A 46 26.34 9.60 -19.13
CA ASP A 46 27.06 8.53 -19.85
C ASP A 46 28.58 8.64 -19.71
N GLN A 47 29.09 9.84 -19.44
CA GLN A 47 30.53 10.06 -19.23
C GLN A 47 30.97 9.69 -17.81
N VAL A 48 30.04 9.52 -16.86
CA VAL A 48 30.34 9.11 -15.50
C VAL A 48 30.66 7.61 -15.49
N PRO A 49 31.89 7.20 -15.12
CA PRO A 49 32.23 5.79 -15.01
C PRO A 49 31.27 5.05 -14.08
N ASP A 50 30.93 3.84 -14.46
CA ASP A 50 29.93 3.03 -13.77
C ASP A 50 30.22 2.79 -12.27
N HIS A 51 31.49 2.79 -11.86
CA HIS A 51 31.90 2.63 -10.47
C HIS A 51 31.70 3.89 -9.60
N LEU A 52 31.47 5.06 -10.21
CA LEU A 52 31.13 6.31 -9.52
C LEU A 52 29.62 6.52 -9.42
N LYS A 53 28.81 5.65 -10.04
CA LYS A 53 27.35 5.69 -9.92
C LYS A 53 26.91 5.08 -8.61
N ILE A 54 25.82 5.62 -8.05
CA ILE A 54 25.22 5.13 -6.80
C ILE A 54 24.84 3.65 -6.95
N THR A 55 25.32 2.81 -6.03
CA THR A 55 24.97 1.38 -5.97
C THR A 55 24.32 1.08 -4.63
N PHE A 56 23.17 0.42 -4.66
CA PHE A 56 22.44 0.00 -3.47
C PHE A 56 22.85 -1.42 -3.09
N ARG A 57 23.12 -1.66 -1.82
CA ARG A 57 23.43 -2.99 -1.28
C ARG A 57 22.46 -3.32 -0.15
N VAL A 58 21.81 -4.47 -0.28
CA VAL A 58 20.97 -5.05 0.76
C VAL A 58 21.78 -6.09 1.52
N VAL A 59 21.88 -5.92 2.83
CA VAL A 59 22.63 -6.79 3.75
C VAL A 59 21.68 -7.45 4.76
N ASP A 60 22.07 -8.64 5.20
CA ASP A 60 21.41 -9.45 6.23
C ASP A 60 21.99 -9.20 7.64
N ASP A 61 21.38 -9.74 8.71
CA ASP A 61 21.71 -9.57 10.14
C ASP A 61 23.20 -9.78 10.45
N LYS A 62 23.83 -10.68 9.70
CA LYS A 62 25.25 -11.03 9.83
C LYS A 62 26.16 -10.15 8.97
N ASN A 63 25.65 -9.00 8.52
CA ASN A 63 26.27 -8.11 7.52
C ASN A 63 26.61 -8.84 6.21
N LYS A 64 25.90 -9.93 5.92
CA LYS A 64 26.11 -10.74 4.72
C LYS A 64 25.33 -10.11 3.58
N LYS A 65 25.99 -9.85 2.46
CA LYS A 65 25.38 -9.28 1.26
C LYS A 65 24.32 -10.23 0.71
N LEU A 66 23.06 -9.79 0.71
CA LEU A 66 21.94 -10.50 0.10
C LEU A 66 21.91 -10.23 -1.41
N LYS A 67 21.95 -8.95 -1.79
CA LYS A 67 21.99 -8.52 -3.18
C LYS A 67 22.51 -7.08 -3.28
N GLU A 68 23.10 -6.74 -4.43
CA GLU A 68 23.44 -5.36 -4.76
C GLU A 68 22.96 -5.06 -6.17
N GLY A 69 22.65 -3.80 -6.43
CA GLY A 69 22.07 -3.37 -7.69
C GLY A 69 22.01 -1.85 -7.81
N ARG A 70 21.78 -1.37 -9.03
CA ARG A 70 21.70 0.06 -9.35
C ARG A 70 20.29 0.64 -9.18
N SER A 71 19.28 -0.23 -9.25
CA SER A 71 17.88 0.13 -9.06
C SER A 71 17.35 -0.45 -7.75
N LEU A 72 16.81 0.43 -6.90
CA LEU A 72 16.16 0.05 -5.66
C LEU A 72 14.86 -0.73 -5.94
N GLN A 73 14.22 -0.46 -7.07
CA GLN A 73 12.99 -1.12 -7.49
C GLN A 73 13.26 -2.57 -7.94
N ASP A 74 14.29 -2.78 -8.74
CA ASP A 74 14.71 -4.11 -9.19
C ASP A 74 15.20 -4.97 -8.01
N LEU A 75 15.86 -4.33 -7.03
CA LEU A 75 16.24 -4.99 -5.77
C LEU A 75 15.02 -5.38 -4.95
N LYS A 76 14.02 -4.51 -4.83
CA LYS A 76 12.76 -4.83 -4.15
C LYS A 76 12.05 -5.98 -4.84
N ASP A 77 11.86 -5.92 -6.16
CA ASP A 77 11.19 -6.97 -6.93
C ASP A 77 11.90 -8.32 -6.81
N ALA A 78 13.23 -8.32 -6.82
CA ALA A 78 14.03 -9.52 -6.61
C ALA A 78 13.97 -10.10 -5.19
N LEU A 79 13.60 -9.28 -4.19
CA LEU A 79 13.57 -9.67 -2.78
C LEU A 79 12.15 -9.93 -2.26
N LYS A 80 11.09 -9.50 -2.96
CA LYS A 80 9.68 -9.76 -2.63
C LYS A 80 9.42 -11.22 -2.25
N GLY A 81 9.93 -12.17 -3.04
CA GLY A 81 9.75 -13.61 -2.76
C GLY A 81 10.40 -14.06 -1.44
N LYS A 82 11.61 -13.56 -1.14
CA LYS A 82 12.31 -13.90 0.12
C LYS A 82 11.69 -13.22 1.34
N VAL A 83 11.17 -12.01 1.18
CA VAL A 83 10.44 -11.28 2.23
C VAL A 83 9.17 -12.03 2.60
N GLN A 84 8.42 -12.52 1.60
CA GLN A 84 7.21 -13.31 1.80
C GLN A 84 7.49 -14.62 2.56
N GLU A 85 8.57 -15.34 2.23
CA GLU A 85 8.99 -16.54 2.97
C GLU A 85 9.34 -16.24 4.44
N THR A 86 10.05 -15.14 4.70
CA THR A 86 10.38 -14.75 6.09
C THR A 86 9.18 -14.27 6.89
N LEU A 87 8.19 -13.64 6.25
CA LEU A 87 6.94 -13.21 6.91
C LEU A 87 6.07 -14.41 7.28
N SER A 88 5.98 -15.42 6.40
CA SER A 88 5.30 -16.67 6.73
C SER A 88 5.99 -17.43 7.87
N ALA A 89 7.31 -17.32 8.01
CA ALA A 89 8.06 -17.88 9.15
C ALA A 89 7.95 -17.05 10.46
N VAL A 90 7.33 -15.86 10.40
CA VAL A 90 7.00 -15.01 11.55
C VAL A 90 5.55 -15.21 12.01
N ALA A 91 4.74 -15.90 11.21
CA ALA A 91 3.30 -16.05 11.40
C ALA A 91 2.85 -17.00 12.53
N ASP A 92 3.76 -17.73 13.17
CA ASP A 92 3.45 -18.68 14.26
C ASP A 92 3.01 -18.01 15.59
N ASP A 93 3.06 -16.68 15.70
CA ASP A 93 2.63 -15.93 16.90
C ASP A 93 1.10 -15.69 16.98
N GLY A 94 0.29 -16.44 16.22
CA GLY A 94 -1.18 -16.50 16.38
C GLY A 94 -1.99 -15.33 15.80
N ILE A 95 -1.35 -14.43 15.04
CA ILE A 95 -2.03 -13.32 14.34
C ILE A 95 -2.66 -13.79 13.02
N GLU A 96 -1.99 -14.69 12.30
CA GLU A 96 -2.56 -15.25 11.07
C GLU A 96 -3.59 -16.34 11.41
N GLN A 97 -4.79 -16.17 10.87
CA GLN A 97 -5.91 -17.07 11.10
C GLN A 97 -6.59 -17.34 9.76
N SER A 98 -7.05 -18.57 9.54
CA SER A 98 -7.74 -18.94 8.30
C SER A 98 -9.09 -19.58 8.61
N GLY A 99 -9.97 -19.67 7.61
CA GLY A 99 -11.27 -20.34 7.80
C GLY A 99 -12.28 -19.55 8.65
N LEU A 100 -12.14 -18.23 8.76
CA LEU A 100 -13.06 -17.39 9.54
C LEU A 100 -14.36 -17.15 8.77
N HIS A 101 -15.48 -17.51 9.38
CA HIS A 101 -16.82 -17.29 8.83
C HIS A 101 -17.61 -16.21 9.60
N ILE A 102 -17.13 -15.86 10.79
CA ILE A 102 -17.73 -14.87 11.68
C ILE A 102 -16.65 -13.95 12.25
N TRP A 103 -17.05 -12.74 12.62
CA TRP A 103 -16.16 -11.80 13.29
C TRP A 103 -15.82 -12.31 14.71
N SER A 104 -14.63 -12.89 14.88
CA SER A 104 -14.17 -13.52 16.14
C SER A 104 -12.80 -13.04 16.62
N PHE A 105 -12.13 -12.17 15.85
CA PHE A 105 -10.75 -11.74 16.03
C PHE A 105 -10.62 -10.34 16.67
N GLY A 106 -11.71 -9.75 17.15
CA GLY A 106 -11.70 -8.42 17.77
C GLY A 106 -11.28 -7.32 16.79
N GLN A 107 -10.48 -6.36 17.26
CA GLN A 107 -9.95 -5.26 16.44
C GLN A 107 -8.55 -5.61 15.93
N LEU A 108 -8.36 -5.52 14.61
CA LEU A 108 -7.03 -5.68 14.00
C LEU A 108 -6.19 -4.42 14.23
N PRO A 109 -4.91 -4.55 14.65
CA PRO A 109 -4.03 -3.40 14.80
C PRO A 109 -3.68 -2.80 13.43
N GLU A 110 -3.42 -1.49 13.37
CA GLU A 110 -3.05 -0.83 12.10
C GLU A 110 -1.73 -1.34 11.53
N SER A 111 -0.77 -1.65 12.41
CA SER A 111 0.48 -2.30 12.02
C SER A 111 1.00 -3.19 13.13
N TYR A 112 1.66 -4.27 12.75
CA TYR A 112 2.39 -5.16 13.63
C TYR A 112 3.89 -4.94 13.40
N GLU A 113 4.63 -4.65 14.46
CA GLU A 113 6.09 -4.52 14.41
C GLU A 113 6.72 -5.59 15.31
N GLN A 114 7.50 -6.49 14.72
CA GLN A 114 8.27 -7.47 15.47
C GLN A 114 9.77 -7.20 15.33
N LYS A 115 10.47 -7.23 16.46
CA LYS A 115 11.93 -7.15 16.50
C LYS A 115 12.50 -8.58 16.47
N ARG A 116 13.06 -8.99 15.33
CA ARG A 116 13.86 -10.22 15.23
C ARG A 116 15.34 -9.82 15.09
N GLY A 117 16.15 -10.14 16.10
CA GLY A 117 17.55 -9.75 16.13
C GLY A 117 17.74 -8.23 16.09
N ASN A 118 18.42 -7.74 15.05
CA ASN A 118 18.73 -6.32 14.86
C ASN A 118 17.72 -5.60 13.94
N TYR A 119 16.78 -6.31 13.31
CA TYR A 119 15.78 -5.71 12.43
C TYR A 119 14.43 -5.50 13.12
N LYS A 120 13.75 -4.44 12.71
CA LYS A 120 12.32 -4.24 12.96
C LYS A 120 11.57 -4.59 11.66
N VAL A 121 10.81 -5.67 11.68
CA VAL A 121 9.92 -6.04 10.57
C VAL A 121 8.57 -5.43 10.86
N LYS A 122 8.11 -4.55 9.96
CA LYS A 122 6.78 -3.95 10.00
C LYS A 122 5.89 -4.68 9.00
N ALA A 123 4.74 -5.14 9.48
CA ALA A 123 3.72 -5.77 8.68
C ALA A 123 2.36 -5.12 8.97
N TRP A 124 1.45 -5.22 8.02
CA TRP A 124 0.08 -4.70 8.14
C TRP A 124 -0.90 -5.88 8.01
N PRO A 125 -1.67 -6.20 9.05
CA PRO A 125 -2.65 -7.27 8.95
C PRO A 125 -3.84 -6.85 8.09
N ALA A 126 -4.37 -7.78 7.29
CA ALA A 126 -5.61 -7.59 6.55
C ALA A 126 -6.44 -8.87 6.47
N LEU A 127 -7.75 -8.65 6.31
CA LEU A 127 -8.68 -9.70 5.92
C LEU A 127 -8.47 -10.04 4.44
N VAL A 128 -8.39 -11.33 4.14
CA VAL A 128 -8.22 -11.87 2.79
C VAL A 128 -9.40 -12.77 2.45
N ASP A 129 -9.98 -12.58 1.26
CA ASP A 129 -11.07 -13.40 0.76
C ASP A 129 -10.54 -14.79 0.33
N GLU A 130 -11.01 -15.86 0.97
CA GLU A 130 -10.71 -17.26 0.64
C GLU A 130 -11.90 -17.98 -0.01
N ARG A 131 -12.82 -17.21 -0.63
CA ARG A 131 -14.06 -17.65 -1.27
C ARG A 131 -15.11 -18.10 -0.27
N ASP A 132 -14.90 -19.21 0.41
CA ASP A 132 -15.89 -19.76 1.35
C ASP A 132 -15.68 -19.24 2.77
N SER A 133 -14.52 -18.65 3.03
CA SER A 133 -14.11 -18.08 4.32
C SER A 133 -13.28 -16.81 4.14
N VAL A 134 -12.87 -16.23 5.26
CA VAL A 134 -11.92 -15.11 5.34
C VAL A 134 -10.71 -15.55 6.16
N ALA A 135 -9.53 -15.03 5.82
CA ALA A 135 -8.31 -15.20 6.60
C ALA A 135 -7.73 -13.86 7.04
N ILE A 136 -6.95 -13.85 8.12
CA ILE A 136 -6.10 -12.73 8.52
C ILE A 136 -4.68 -13.07 8.05
N LYS A 137 -4.09 -12.22 7.21
CA LYS A 137 -2.72 -12.37 6.72
C LYS A 137 -1.93 -11.08 6.89
N LEU A 138 -0.62 -11.21 7.05
CA LEU A 138 0.29 -10.09 7.15
C LEU A 138 0.82 -9.68 5.78
N PHE A 139 0.77 -8.38 5.50
CA PHE A 139 1.30 -7.77 4.27
C PHE A 139 2.49 -6.87 4.58
N ASP A 140 3.42 -6.73 3.64
CA ASP A 140 4.58 -5.82 3.69
C ASP A 140 4.35 -4.51 2.91
N ASN A 141 3.22 -4.40 2.21
CA ASN A 141 2.82 -3.23 1.44
C ASN A 141 1.45 -2.70 1.91
N PRO A 142 1.35 -1.45 2.39
CA PRO A 142 0.10 -0.89 2.87
C PRO A 142 -0.97 -0.71 1.77
N LEU A 143 -0.58 -0.61 0.50
CA LEU A 143 -1.55 -0.48 -0.60
C LEU A 143 -2.25 -1.82 -0.88
N GLU A 144 -1.47 -2.90 -0.97
CA GLU A 144 -1.99 -4.26 -1.13
C GLU A 144 -2.83 -4.67 0.08
N GLN A 145 -2.37 -4.31 1.29
CA GLN A 145 -3.11 -4.52 2.52
C GLN A 145 -4.51 -3.89 2.48
N LYS A 146 -4.63 -2.62 2.04
CA LYS A 146 -5.93 -1.94 1.95
C LYS A 146 -6.88 -2.62 0.96
N GLN A 147 -6.35 -3.03 -0.20
CA GLN A 147 -7.15 -3.70 -1.22
C GLN A 147 -7.62 -5.08 -0.74
N ALA A 148 -6.73 -5.85 -0.13
CA ALA A 148 -7.07 -7.12 0.50
C ALA A 148 -8.14 -6.92 1.58
N MET A 149 -7.92 -6.00 2.51
CA MET A 149 -8.83 -5.67 3.61
C MET A 149 -10.25 -5.36 3.12
N TRP A 150 -10.39 -4.56 2.06
CA TRP A 150 -11.70 -4.24 1.46
C TRP A 150 -12.41 -5.48 0.93
N ASN A 151 -11.69 -6.36 0.23
CA ASN A 151 -12.25 -7.59 -0.31
C ASN A 151 -12.62 -8.58 0.80
N GLY A 152 -11.75 -8.77 1.79
CA GLY A 152 -12.01 -9.64 2.94
C GLY A 152 -13.18 -9.17 3.81
N LEU A 153 -13.30 -7.85 4.05
CA LEU A 153 -14.43 -7.29 4.79
C LEU A 153 -15.75 -7.48 4.04
N ARG A 154 -15.76 -7.24 2.72
CA ARG A 154 -16.93 -7.50 1.87
C ARG A 154 -17.35 -8.97 1.94
N ARG A 155 -16.39 -9.90 1.89
CA ARG A 155 -16.66 -11.34 2.05
C ARG A 155 -17.27 -11.64 3.42
N LEU A 156 -16.65 -11.13 4.49
CA LEU A 156 -17.13 -11.37 5.86
C LEU A 156 -18.57 -10.89 6.04
N LEU A 157 -18.91 -9.72 5.50
CA LEU A 157 -20.29 -9.21 5.49
C LEU A 157 -21.25 -10.12 4.72
N LEU A 158 -20.84 -10.65 3.56
CA LEU A 158 -21.65 -11.60 2.79
C LEU A 158 -21.89 -12.92 3.53
N LEU A 159 -20.92 -13.39 4.32
CA LEU A 159 -21.03 -14.61 5.13
C LEU A 159 -21.94 -14.40 6.35
N ILE A 160 -21.83 -13.26 7.04
CA ILE A 160 -22.63 -12.94 8.24
C ILE A 160 -24.09 -12.66 7.89
N PHE A 161 -24.36 -12.07 6.72
CA PHE A 161 -25.70 -11.78 6.24
C PHE A 161 -26.06 -12.69 5.06
N PRO A 162 -26.40 -13.98 5.32
CA PRO A 162 -26.95 -14.82 4.27
C PRO A 162 -28.19 -14.10 3.74
N ARG A 163 -28.19 -13.80 2.43
CA ARG A 163 -29.34 -13.20 1.78
C ARG A 163 -30.56 -14.04 2.13
N ARG A 164 -31.50 -13.50 2.90
CA ARG A 164 -32.85 -14.07 2.99
C ARG A 164 -33.41 -14.05 1.58
N SER A 165 -33.27 -15.16 0.85
CA SER A 165 -34.04 -15.40 -0.35
C SER A 165 -35.52 -15.43 0.03
N SER A 166 -36.23 -14.36 -0.35
CA SER A 166 -37.65 -14.37 -0.71
C SER A 166 -38.62 -15.15 0.20
N ILE A 167 -39.10 -14.53 1.30
CA ILE A 167 -40.38 -14.94 1.94
C ILE A 167 -41.37 -13.79 2.15
N TYR A 168 -41.01 -12.52 1.94
CA TYR A 168 -41.96 -11.41 2.12
C TYR A 168 -42.26 -10.68 0.81
N MET A 169 -43.05 -11.33 -0.05
CA MET A 169 -43.86 -10.64 -1.05
C MET A 169 -45.30 -11.20 -1.02
N ARG A 170 -45.90 -11.24 0.18
CA ARG A 170 -47.33 -11.53 0.37
C ARG A 170 -47.90 -10.80 1.58
N SER A 171 -47.96 -9.48 1.52
CA SER A 171 -49.02 -8.66 2.17
C SER A 171 -48.65 -7.16 2.16
N TYR A 172 -48.58 -6.55 0.98
CA TYR A 172 -48.80 -5.10 0.86
C TYR A 172 -49.74 -4.82 -0.32
N GLN A 173 -50.90 -5.49 -0.30
CA GLN A 173 -52.12 -4.92 -0.89
C GLN A 173 -53.05 -4.56 0.28
N THR A 174 -52.70 -3.48 0.97
CA THR A 174 -53.64 -2.65 1.74
C THR A 174 -54.06 -1.53 0.80
N LYS A 175 -55.31 -1.12 0.57
CA LYS A 175 -56.65 -1.29 1.20
C LYS A 175 -57.68 -0.86 0.12
N PRO A 176 -58.99 -1.14 0.27
CA PRO A 176 -60.00 -0.77 -0.73
C PRO A 176 -60.12 0.75 -0.87
N SER A 177 -60.20 1.24 -2.10
CA SER A 177 -60.61 2.62 -2.40
C SER A 177 -62.04 2.82 -1.92
N LEU A 178 -62.22 3.71 -0.94
CA LEU A 178 -63.53 4.27 -0.65
C LEU A 178 -63.93 5.14 -1.84
N ASP A 179 -64.94 4.64 -2.54
CA ASP A 179 -65.64 5.27 -3.63
C ASP A 179 -66.19 6.63 -3.18
N CYS A 180 -65.87 7.68 -3.94
CA CYS A 180 -66.51 8.98 -3.79
C CYS A 180 -66.87 9.50 -5.19
N THR A 181 -67.73 8.75 -5.88
CA THR A 181 -68.46 9.27 -7.03
C THR A 181 -69.67 10.06 -6.52
N LEU A 182 -69.52 11.38 -6.46
CA LEU A 182 -70.65 12.29 -6.52
C LEU A 182 -71.14 12.33 -7.97
N THR A 183 -72.43 12.03 -8.16
CA THR A 183 -73.35 12.56 -9.20
C THR A 183 -74.16 11.49 -9.96
N ARG A 184 -75.44 11.44 -9.54
CA ARG A 184 -76.69 11.31 -10.31
C ARG A 184 -77.22 9.94 -10.76
N MET A 185 -78.40 9.69 -10.18
CA MET A 185 -79.70 9.44 -10.83
C MET A 185 -80.05 8.03 -11.31
N ALA A 186 -80.96 7.45 -10.52
CA ALA A 186 -82.35 7.13 -10.88
C ALA A 186 -82.67 5.73 -11.43
N LYS A 187 -83.83 5.25 -10.94
CA LYS A 187 -84.65 4.11 -11.36
C LYS A 187 -84.19 2.77 -10.77
N CYS A 188 -85.03 1.93 -10.18
CA CYS A 188 -86.49 1.81 -10.21
C CYS A 188 -86.95 1.06 -8.95
N TRP A 189 -88.11 1.46 -8.43
CA TRP A 189 -89.00 0.63 -7.60
C TRP A 189 -89.33 -0.70 -8.30
N SER A 190 -89.41 -1.79 -7.53
CA SER A 190 -90.69 -2.47 -7.23
C SER A 190 -90.56 -3.34 -5.99
#